data_AF-A0A8C9TI24-F1
#
_entry.id   AF-A0A8C9TI24-F1
#
_cell.length_a   1.000
_cell.length_b   1.000
_cell.length_c   1.000
_cell.angle_alpha   90.00
_cell.angle_beta   90.00
_cell.angle_gamma   90.00
#
_symmetry.space_group_name_H-M   'P 1'
#
loop_
_entity.id
_entity.type
_entity.pdbx_description
1 polymer ?
#
loop_
_entity_poly.entity_id
_entity_poly.type
_entity_poly.pdbx_seq_one_letter_code
_entity_poly.pdbx_strand_id
1 'polypeptide(L)'
;FPCKTYGSGITQPLTGEKFYVRSDCPFNFITFTHDKVDVIVTLTRGKSGLISRAVINVNNAKISLENGHIIVEDQSVSVPYNDMYRHIFQYGIYTKMKSKVLPGPMSHFVMLLALRFFIPFIPYTLFCGIQC
;
A
#
# COMPACT_ATOMS: atom_id res chain seq x y z
N PHE A 1 -2.23 15.94 2.16
CA PHE A 1 -0.91 15.37 2.50
C PHE A 1 -1.01 13.84 2.43
N PRO A 2 -0.02 13.09 1.93
CA PRO A 2 -0.17 11.63 1.80
C PRO A 2 0.02 10.90 3.14
N CYS A 3 -0.79 9.87 3.41
CA CYS A 3 -0.58 8.96 4.56
C CYS A 3 0.71 8.20 4.36
N LYS A 4 1.46 7.97 5.44
CA LYS A 4 2.77 7.35 5.33
C LYS A 4 3.07 6.48 6.54
N THR A 5 3.76 5.38 6.36
CA THR A 5 4.33 4.61 7.47
C THR A 5 5.79 4.33 7.24
N TYR A 6 6.56 4.42 8.32
CA TYR A 6 8.02 4.43 8.32
C TYR A 6 8.63 3.53 9.40
N GLY A 7 9.65 2.77 9.00
CA GLY A 7 10.49 2.00 9.90
C GLY A 7 9.71 0.93 10.66
N SER A 8 10.04 0.76 11.93
CA SER A 8 9.51 -0.31 12.78
C SER A 8 8.16 -0.01 13.44
N GLY A 9 7.54 1.14 13.17
CA GLY A 9 6.22 1.43 13.75
C GLY A 9 5.64 2.83 13.57
N ILE A 10 6.37 3.79 12.98
CA ILE A 10 5.88 5.17 12.90
C ILE A 10 4.83 5.26 11.80
N THR A 11 3.62 5.71 12.13
CA THR A 11 2.55 5.98 11.18
C THR A 11 2.17 7.44 11.25
N GLN A 12 2.13 8.06 10.06
CA GLN A 12 1.67 9.42 9.85
C GLN A 12 0.31 9.36 9.14
N PRO A 13 -0.78 9.68 9.85
CA PRO A 13 -2.11 9.72 9.25
C PRO A 13 -2.28 10.93 8.32
N LEU A 14 -3.38 10.95 7.57
CA LEU A 14 -3.79 12.07 6.71
C LEU A 14 -4.03 13.34 7.54
N THR A 15 -4.64 13.17 8.70
CA THR A 15 -4.99 14.19 9.67
C THR A 15 -4.59 13.75 11.07
N GLY A 16 -4.09 14.68 11.89
CA GLY A 16 -3.65 14.41 13.26
C GLY A 16 -2.15 14.16 13.40
N GLU A 17 -1.76 13.71 14.59
CA GLU A 17 -0.37 13.52 14.97
C GLU A 17 0.19 12.16 14.54
N LYS A 18 1.51 12.10 14.41
CA LYS A 18 2.22 10.84 14.16
C LYS A 18 2.13 9.97 15.40
N PHE A 19 1.92 8.68 15.21
CA PHE A 19 1.85 7.72 16.30
C PHE A 19 2.70 6.49 16.01
N TYR A 20 3.06 5.76 17.05
CA TYR A 20 3.87 4.55 16.96
C TYR A 20 3.00 3.32 17.20
N VAL A 21 3.02 2.37 16.27
CA VAL A 21 2.37 1.07 16.42
C VAL A 21 3.32 -0.06 16.13
N ARG A 22 3.45 -0.93 17.13
CA ARG A 22 4.20 -2.18 17.05
C ARG A 22 3.21 -3.33 17.15
N SER A 23 2.96 -3.97 16.01
CA SER A 23 2.18 -5.20 15.93
C SER A 23 2.78 -6.09 14.84
N ASP A 24 2.56 -7.40 14.96
CA ASP A 24 2.84 -8.41 13.93
C ASP A 24 1.55 -8.90 13.22
N CYS A 25 0.38 -8.49 13.71
CA CYS A 25 -0.90 -8.71 13.04
C CYS A 25 -0.98 -7.96 11.70
N PRO A 26 -1.63 -8.53 10.68
CA PRO A 26 -2.03 -7.78 9.51
C PRO A 26 -3.04 -6.71 9.92
N PHE A 27 -2.77 -5.45 9.56
CA PHE A 27 -3.67 -4.34 9.83
C PHE A 27 -4.04 -3.62 8.55
N ASN A 28 -5.28 -3.13 8.48
CA ASN A 28 -5.71 -2.27 7.39
C ASN A 28 -5.09 -0.89 7.61
N PHE A 29 -4.19 -0.51 6.71
CA PHE A 29 -3.52 0.79 6.76
C PHE A 29 -4.37 1.90 6.13
N ILE A 30 -5.17 1.53 5.13
CA ILE A 30 -6.03 2.44 4.37
C ILE A 30 -7.24 1.64 3.91
N THR A 31 -8.41 2.23 4.09
CA THR A 31 -9.66 1.71 3.53
C THR A 31 -10.47 2.88 2.99
N PHE A 32 -10.77 2.87 1.70
CA PHE A 32 -11.71 3.81 1.10
C PHE A 32 -12.50 3.16 -0.02
N THR A 33 -13.67 3.73 -0.26
CA THR A 33 -14.50 3.41 -1.42
C THR A 33 -14.61 4.66 -2.27
N HIS A 34 -14.36 4.54 -3.56
CA HIS A 34 -14.54 5.62 -4.51
C HIS A 34 -15.24 5.11 -5.77
N ASP A 35 -16.35 5.73 -6.17
CA ASP A 35 -17.12 5.33 -7.38
C ASP A 35 -17.40 3.82 -7.49
N LYS A 36 -17.79 3.20 -6.36
CA LYS A 36 -18.05 1.75 -6.21
C LYS A 36 -16.81 0.85 -6.30
N VAL A 37 -15.61 1.44 -6.30
CA VAL A 37 -14.32 0.74 -6.23
C VAL A 37 -13.84 0.78 -4.79
N ASP A 38 -13.86 -0.39 -4.14
CA ASP A 38 -13.29 -0.55 -2.81
C ASP A 38 -11.78 -0.73 -2.90
N VAL A 39 -11.05 0.07 -2.13
CA VAL A 39 -9.61 0.02 -2.01
C VAL A 39 -9.24 -0.24 -0.56
N ILE A 40 -8.60 -1.38 -0.34
CA ILE A 40 -8.11 -1.79 0.98
C ILE A 40 -6.62 -2.06 0.84
N VAL A 41 -5.82 -1.36 1.65
CA VAL A 41 -4.40 -1.65 1.79
C VAL A 41 -4.16 -2.26 3.16
N THR A 42 -3.75 -3.52 3.15
CA THR A 42 -3.38 -4.25 4.36
C THR A 42 -1.87 -4.37 4.43
N LEU A 43 -1.29 -4.00 5.57
CA LEU A 43 0.13 -4.15 5.84
C LEU A 43 0.35 -5.19 6.93
N THR A 44 1.36 -6.01 6.77
CA THR A 44 1.82 -6.95 7.80
C THR A 44 3.27 -6.63 8.12
N ARG A 45 3.56 -6.51 9.41
CA ARG A 45 4.92 -6.34 9.92
C ARG A 45 5.46 -7.69 10.38
N GLY A 46 6.74 -7.93 10.11
CA GLY A 46 7.45 -9.09 10.65
C GLY A 46 7.92 -8.85 12.08
N LYS A 47 8.55 -9.86 12.68
CA LYS A 47 9.13 -9.80 14.05
C LYS A 47 10.17 -8.69 14.24
N SER A 48 10.80 -8.22 13.16
CA SER A 48 11.70 -7.06 13.16
C SER A 48 10.97 -5.71 13.31
N GLY A 49 9.64 -5.70 13.38
CA GLY A 49 8.78 -4.51 13.38
C GLY A 49 8.63 -3.87 12.00
N LEU A 50 9.36 -4.39 11.02
CA LEU A 50 9.43 -3.86 9.67
C LEU A 50 8.39 -4.53 8.76
N ILE A 51 7.88 -3.82 7.74
CA ILE A 51 6.89 -4.37 6.80
C ILE A 51 7.49 -5.61 6.10
N SER A 52 6.78 -6.74 6.18
CA SER A 52 7.14 -8.01 5.54
C SER A 52 6.24 -8.30 4.34
N ARG A 53 4.95 -7.96 4.44
CA ARG A 53 3.94 -8.13 3.40
C ARG A 53 3.12 -6.85 3.28
N ALA A 54 2.82 -6.46 2.05
CA ALA A 54 1.75 -5.52 1.76
C ALA A 54 0.78 -6.16 0.79
N VAL A 55 -0.51 -5.98 1.05
CA VAL A 55 -1.59 -6.42 0.17
C VAL A 55 -2.41 -5.20 -0.21
N ILE A 56 -2.56 -4.99 -1.51
CA ILE A 56 -3.40 -3.95 -2.08
C ILE A 56 -4.55 -4.68 -2.76
N ASN A 57 -5.76 -4.48 -2.25
CA ASN A 57 -6.98 -4.96 -2.86
C ASN A 57 -7.70 -3.77 -3.50
N VAL A 58 -7.93 -3.83 -4.81
CA VAL A 58 -8.68 -2.82 -5.57
C VAL A 58 -9.81 -3.53 -6.29
N ASN A 59 -11.06 -3.32 -5.87
CA ASN A 59 -12.24 -3.93 -6.47
C ASN A 59 -12.13 -5.46 -6.62
N ASN A 60 -11.76 -6.14 -5.53
CA ASN A 60 -11.54 -7.58 -5.45
C ASN A 60 -10.29 -8.09 -6.21
N ALA A 61 -9.55 -7.20 -6.86
CA ALA A 61 -8.29 -7.53 -7.52
C ALA A 61 -7.14 -7.43 -6.50
N LYS A 62 -6.48 -8.56 -6.23
CA LYS A 62 -5.48 -8.67 -5.15
C LYS A 62 -4.07 -8.58 -5.69
N ILE A 63 -3.28 -7.71 -5.08
CA ILE A 63 -1.85 -7.57 -5.33
C ILE A 63 -1.13 -7.73 -4.01
N SER A 64 -0.26 -8.72 -3.91
CA SER A 64 0.60 -8.88 -2.74
C SER A 64 2.06 -8.69 -3.10
N LEU A 65 2.75 -7.94 -2.25
CA LEU A 65 4.18 -7.74 -2.31
C LEU A 65 4.79 -8.42 -1.09
N GLU A 66 5.53 -9.50 -1.34
CA GLU A 66 6.13 -10.35 -0.30
C GLU A 66 7.58 -10.64 -0.68
N ASN A 67 8.52 -10.37 0.23
CA ASN A 67 9.95 -10.68 0.05
C ASN A 67 10.56 -10.19 -1.29
N GLY A 68 10.04 -9.08 -1.85
CA GLY A 68 10.50 -8.54 -3.13
C GLY A 68 9.82 -9.14 -4.37
N HIS A 69 8.98 -10.17 -4.20
CA HIS A 69 8.14 -10.70 -5.26
C HIS A 69 6.82 -9.95 -5.33
N ILE A 70 6.34 -9.72 -6.56
CA ILE A 70 5.04 -9.15 -6.83
C ILE A 70 4.13 -10.27 -7.30
N ILE A 71 3.04 -10.47 -6.58
CA ILE A 71 2.03 -11.49 -6.88
C ILE A 71 0.75 -10.74 -7.20
N VAL A 72 0.20 -10.98 -8.39
CA VAL A 72 -1.04 -10.39 -8.90
C VAL A 72 -2.01 -11.54 -9.17
N GLU A 73 -3.17 -11.55 -8.49
CA GLU A 73 -4.15 -12.65 -8.60
C GLU A 73 -3.51 -14.05 -8.47
N ASP A 74 -2.67 -14.22 -7.44
CA ASP A 74 -1.93 -15.47 -7.15
C ASP A 74 -0.88 -15.89 -8.21
N GLN A 75 -0.58 -15.02 -9.19
CA GLN A 75 0.50 -15.21 -10.15
C GLN A 75 1.70 -14.32 -9.84
N SER A 76 2.89 -14.92 -9.73
CA SER A 76 4.14 -14.17 -9.61
C SER A 76 4.47 -13.47 -10.93
N VAL A 77 4.65 -12.16 -10.88
CA VAL A 77 4.95 -11.32 -12.06
C VAL A 77 6.27 -10.59 -11.89
N SER A 78 6.98 -10.39 -13.00
CA SER A 78 8.16 -9.54 -13.05
C SER A 78 7.76 -8.09 -13.35
N VAL A 79 8.57 -7.15 -12.85
CA VAL A 79 8.41 -5.71 -13.12
C VAL A 79 9.27 -5.35 -14.34
N PRO A 80 8.79 -4.52 -15.29
CA PRO A 80 7.50 -3.85 -15.32
C PRO A 80 6.32 -4.77 -15.65
N TYR A 81 5.21 -4.57 -14.96
CA TYR A 81 3.94 -5.25 -15.21
C TYR A 81 2.88 -4.23 -15.60
N ASN A 82 2.15 -4.48 -16.68
CA ASN A 82 1.14 -3.56 -17.20
C ASN A 82 -0.07 -4.38 -17.67
N ASP A 83 -1.24 -4.07 -17.12
CA ASP A 83 -2.50 -4.67 -17.53
C ASP A 83 -3.52 -3.57 -17.90
N MET A 84 -4.78 -3.94 -18.14
CA MET A 84 -5.85 -2.99 -18.47
C MET A 84 -6.17 -2.00 -17.34
N TYR A 85 -5.91 -2.37 -16.08
CA TYR A 85 -6.36 -1.67 -14.89
C TYR A 85 -5.21 -1.07 -14.06
N ARG A 86 -3.97 -1.47 -14.29
CA ARG A 86 -2.85 -1.34 -13.37
C ARG A 86 -1.54 -1.23 -14.15
N HIS A 87 -0.61 -0.47 -13.61
CA HIS A 87 0.75 -0.36 -14.11
C HIS A 87 1.72 -0.36 -12.93
N ILE A 88 2.56 -1.39 -12.85
CA ILE A 88 3.57 -1.58 -11.82
C ILE A 88 4.94 -1.42 -12.45
N PHE A 89 5.75 -0.53 -11.89
CA PHE A 89 7.08 -0.22 -12.41
C PHE A 89 8.04 0.10 -11.27
N GLN A 90 9.33 -0.16 -11.51
CA GLN A 90 10.38 0.27 -10.59
C GLN A 90 10.71 1.75 -10.83
N TYR A 91 10.91 2.47 -9.74
CA TYR A 91 11.35 3.85 -9.72
C TYR A 91 12.49 3.99 -8.71
N GLY A 92 13.72 3.85 -9.20
CA GLY A 92 14.90 3.71 -8.34
C GLY A 92 14.75 2.46 -7.45
N ILE A 93 14.86 2.65 -6.14
CA ILE A 93 14.67 1.57 -5.16
C ILE A 93 13.19 1.24 -4.88
N TYR A 94 12.25 2.08 -5.35
CA TYR A 94 10.82 1.97 -5.07
C TYR A 94 10.08 1.14 -6.11
N THR A 95 9.06 0.41 -5.69
CA THR A 95 8.04 -0.14 -6.58
C THR A 95 6.84 0.80 -6.57
N LYS A 96 6.50 1.35 -7.73
CA LYS A 96 5.31 2.19 -7.88
C LYS A 96 4.23 1.39 -8.59
N MET A 97 3.01 1.53 -8.10
CA MET A 97 1.81 1.04 -8.76
C MET A 97 0.92 2.22 -9.08
N LYS A 98 0.47 2.28 -10.34
CA LYS A 98 -0.55 3.20 -10.81
C LYS A 98 -1.82 2.44 -11.15
N SER A 99 -2.92 2.77 -10.50
CA SER A 99 -4.26 2.29 -10.87
C SER A 99 -4.80 3.13 -12.03
N LYS A 100 -5.24 2.49 -13.12
CA LYS A 100 -5.96 3.17 -14.21
C LYS A 100 -7.45 3.35 -13.90
N VAL A 101 -7.94 2.67 -12.86
CA VAL A 101 -9.34 2.70 -12.42
C VAL A 101 -9.61 3.90 -11.50
N LEU A 102 -8.63 4.28 -10.68
CA LEU A 102 -8.76 5.37 -9.72
C LEU A 102 -8.40 6.72 -10.35
N PRO A 103 -9.05 7.83 -9.93
CA PRO A 103 -8.72 9.17 -10.43
C PRO A 103 -7.34 9.64 -9.96
N GLY A 104 -6.72 10.48 -10.79
CA GLY A 104 -5.33 10.95 -10.73
C GLY A 104 -4.59 10.87 -9.39
N PRO A 105 -4.97 11.64 -8.36
CA PRO A 105 -4.22 11.68 -7.10
C PRO A 105 -4.33 10.37 -6.30
N MET A 106 -5.44 9.63 -6.37
CA MET A 106 -5.64 8.35 -5.67
C MET A 106 -5.06 7.15 -6.42
N SER A 107 -4.67 7.36 -7.68
CA SER A 107 -4.15 6.28 -8.53
C SER A 107 -2.74 5.83 -8.18
N HIS A 108 -1.95 6.64 -7.45
CA HIS A 108 -0.53 6.38 -7.24
C HIS A 108 -0.27 5.79 -5.86
N PHE A 109 0.16 4.52 -5.84
CA PHE A 109 0.68 3.84 -4.67
C PHE A 109 2.19 3.70 -4.81
N VAL A 110 2.92 4.22 -3.83
CA VAL A 110 4.39 4.08 -3.80
C VAL A 110 4.75 3.15 -2.65
N MET A 111 5.38 2.04 -3.00
CA MET A 111 5.85 1.06 -2.02
C MET A 111 7.35 0.86 -2.17
N LEU A 112 8.09 1.23 -1.15
CA LEU A 112 9.50 0.94 -1.07
C LEU A 112 9.71 -0.41 -0.39
N LEU A 113 9.97 -1.47 -1.15
CA LEU A 113 10.32 -2.78 -0.59
C LEU A 113 11.70 -2.80 0.07
N ALA A 114 12.67 -2.05 -0.46
CA ALA A 114 14.05 -2.03 0.02
C ALA A 114 14.28 -1.24 1.34
N LEU A 115 13.46 -0.22 1.62
CA LEU A 115 13.46 0.58 2.87
C LEU A 115 12.11 0.57 3.60
N ARG A 116 11.17 -0.27 3.17
CA ARG A 116 9.95 -0.62 3.92
C ARG A 116 9.06 0.58 4.26
N PHE A 117 8.80 1.37 3.23
CA PHE A 117 7.96 2.57 3.28
C PHE A 117 6.76 2.42 2.36
N PHE A 118 5.56 2.74 2.85
CA PHE A 118 4.34 2.78 2.03
C PHE A 118 3.77 4.20 2.06
N ILE A 119 3.60 4.79 0.86
CA ILE A 119 3.06 6.14 0.66
C ILE A 119 1.92 6.05 -0.35
N PRO A 120 0.67 5.92 0.11
CA PRO A 120 -0.49 6.27 -0.68
C PRO A 120 -0.54 7.79 -0.94
N PHE A 121 -0.64 8.21 -2.20
CA PHE A 121 -1.13 9.55 -2.49
C PHE A 121 -2.65 9.50 -2.49
N ILE A 122 -3.31 10.23 -1.57
CA ILE A 122 -4.78 10.36 -1.53
C ILE A 122 -5.11 11.79 -1.10
N PRO A 123 -6.01 12.51 -1.80
CA PRO A 123 -6.17 13.92 -1.50
C PRO A 123 -7.24 14.22 -0.44
N TYR A 124 -8.30 13.43 -0.22
CA TYR A 124 -9.34 13.83 0.75
C TYR A 124 -10.04 12.65 1.44
N THR A 125 -10.32 12.85 2.74
CA THR A 125 -11.19 12.08 3.63
C THR A 125 -10.87 10.59 3.76
N LEU A 126 -9.90 10.26 4.62
CA LEU A 126 -9.49 8.88 4.82
C LEU A 126 -8.88 8.67 6.20
N PHE A 127 -9.54 7.83 6.99
CA PHE A 127 -8.98 7.30 8.22
C PHE A 127 -7.78 6.41 7.87
N CYS A 128 -6.58 6.88 8.17
CA CYS A 128 -5.41 6.02 8.36
C CYS A 128 -5.47 5.47 9.78
N GLY A 129 -6.47 4.60 10.03
CA GLY A 129 -6.61 3.88 11.27
C GLY A 129 -5.81 2.59 11.21
N ILE A 130 -5.35 2.10 12.35
CA ILE A 130 -4.81 0.73 12.46
C ILE A 130 -5.85 -0.06 13.22
N GLN A 131 -6.49 -1.01 12.54
CA GLN A 131 -7.42 -1.94 13.15
C GLN A 131 -6.89 -3.36 12.94
N CYS A 132 -6.38 -3.92 14.04
CA CYS A 132 -6.45 -5.34 14.33
C CYS A 132 -7.70 -5.52 15.23
#